data_AF-A0AAD8BUU2-F1
#
_entry.id   AF-A0AAD8BUU2-F1
#
_cell.length_a   1.000
_cell.length_b   1.000
_cell.length_c   1.000
_cell.angle_alpha   90.00
_cell.angle_beta   90.00
_cell.angle_gamma   90.00
#
_symmetry.space_group_name_H-M   'P 1'
#
loop_
_entity.id
_entity.type
_entity.pdbx_description
1 polymer ?
#
loop_
_entity_poly.entity_id
_entity_poly.type
_entity_poly.pdbx_seq_one_letter_code
_entity_poly.pdbx_strand_id
1 'polypeptide(L)'
;MASLKMISARMIVIMLTTTSLVIIKTLQSNPCAGIVKPVAPPCQTCNRCDHGHWVCDPVECQNDQCVDGYFTETNKCCMTCPNGENCKFLDVIIPKNKTISVGGGICACMESEDGTGALVAKCI
;
A
#
# COMPACT_ATOMS: atom_id res chain seq x y z
N MET A 1 24.52 66.50 18.12
CA MET A 1 25.35 65.43 18.71
C MET A 1 24.52 64.15 18.75
N ALA A 2 24.69 63.23 17.80
CA ALA A 2 24.02 61.93 17.80
C ALA A 2 25.09 60.86 18.01
N SER A 3 25.08 60.23 19.18
CA SER A 3 26.03 59.19 19.57
C SER A 3 25.58 57.86 18.97
N LEU A 4 26.29 57.40 17.94
CA LEU A 4 26.14 56.05 17.39
C LEU A 4 26.64 55.06 18.46
N LYS A 5 25.72 54.38 19.14
CA LYS A 5 26.05 53.27 20.05
C LYS A 5 26.71 52.15 19.24
N MET A 6 27.97 51.85 19.57
CA MET A 6 28.71 50.69 19.08
C MET A 6 27.90 49.42 19.36
N ILE A 7 27.35 48.84 18.29
CA ILE A 7 26.83 47.47 18.31
C ILE A 7 28.05 46.57 18.45
N SER A 8 28.16 45.92 19.61
CA SER A 8 29.25 45.00 19.95
C SER A 8 29.36 43.89 18.90
N ALA A 9 30.56 43.67 18.37
CA ALA A 9 30.86 42.62 17.40
C ALA A 9 30.41 41.21 17.85
N ARG A 10 30.28 40.99 19.17
CA ARG A 10 29.76 39.73 19.74
C ARG A 10 28.28 39.48 19.43
N MET A 11 27.46 40.52 19.28
CA MET A 11 26.03 40.37 18.92
C MET A 11 25.82 40.00 17.45
N ILE A 12 26.70 40.46 16.56
CA ILE A 12 26.64 40.16 15.12
C ILE A 12 27.00 38.69 14.85
N VAL A 13 27.98 38.15 15.58
CA VAL A 13 28.41 36.74 15.44
C VAL A 13 27.32 35.75 15.93
N ILE A 14 26.52 36.11 16.93
CA ILE A 14 25.44 35.24 17.43
C ILE A 14 24.25 35.20 16.46
N MET A 15 23.95 36.31 15.78
CA MET A 15 22.89 36.37 14.75
C MET A 15 23.25 35.59 13.48
N LEU A 16 24.54 35.58 13.10
CA LEU A 16 25.04 34.84 11.92
C LEU A 16 25.17 33.33 12.14
N THR A 17 25.46 32.90 13.37
CA THR A 17 25.59 31.46 13.69
C THR A 17 24.24 30.77 13.88
N THR A 18 23.24 31.49 14.40
CA THR A 18 21.87 30.96 14.58
C THR A 18 21.10 30.86 13.27
N THR A 19 21.27 31.81 12.35
CA THR A 19 20.66 31.73 11.00
C THR A 19 21.22 30.57 10.18
N SER A 20 22.51 30.26 10.29
CA SER A 20 23.16 29.17 9.55
C SER A 20 22.66 27.78 9.98
N LEU A 21 22.40 27.56 11.28
CA LEU A 21 21.90 26.28 11.80
C LEU A 21 20.41 26.04 11.53
N VAL A 22 19.60 27.09 11.41
CA VAL A 22 18.15 26.99 11.13
C VAL A 22 17.88 26.65 9.65
N ILE A 23 18.74 27.08 8.72
CA ILE A 23 18.61 26.74 7.30
C ILE A 23 18.91 25.25 7.06
N ILE A 24 19.89 24.67 7.77
CA ILE A 24 20.24 23.25 7.59
C ILE A 24 19.12 22.32 8.08
N LYS A 25 18.39 22.70 9.13
CA LYS A 25 17.27 21.89 9.66
C LYS A 25 16.00 21.92 8.82
N THR A 26 15.82 22.89 7.94
CA THR A 26 14.64 22.98 7.05
C THR A 26 14.85 22.25 5.72
N LEU A 27 16.07 21.82 5.42
CA LEU A 27 16.39 20.86 4.36
C LEU A 27 16.25 19.40 4.86
N GLN A 28 15.12 19.06 5.50
CA GLN A 28 14.54 17.75 5.20
C GLN A 28 13.83 17.88 3.85
N SER A 29 14.62 18.21 2.83
CA SER A 29 14.19 18.16 1.44
C SER A 29 13.73 16.73 1.20
N ASN A 30 12.49 16.55 0.75
CA ASN A 30 12.15 15.36 0.00
C ASN A 30 13.29 15.16 -1.02
N PRO A 31 14.13 14.11 -0.91
CA PRO A 31 15.33 14.02 -1.73
C PRO A 31 15.01 13.82 -3.22
N CYS A 32 13.73 13.57 -3.54
CA CYS A 32 13.18 13.53 -4.88
C CYS A 32 12.52 14.86 -5.30
N ALA A 33 12.71 15.94 -4.55
CA ALA A 33 12.23 17.26 -4.94
C ALA A 33 12.87 17.65 -6.29
N GLY A 34 12.03 17.87 -7.31
CA GLY A 34 12.49 18.14 -8.68
C GLY A 34 12.73 16.90 -9.54
N ILE A 35 12.58 15.68 -8.98
CA ILE A 35 12.66 14.42 -9.73
C ILE A 35 11.23 13.96 -10.06
N VAL A 36 10.94 13.77 -11.34
CA VAL A 36 9.63 13.29 -11.80
C VAL A 36 9.38 11.89 -11.21
N LYS A 37 8.25 11.76 -10.50
CA LYS A 37 7.79 10.46 -10.01
C LYS A 37 7.47 9.54 -11.19
N PRO A 38 8.04 8.32 -11.24
CA PRO A 38 7.76 7.39 -12.32
C PRO A 38 6.29 6.97 -12.30
N VAL A 39 5.72 6.80 -13.50
CA VAL A 39 4.42 6.18 -13.67
C VAL A 39 4.60 4.69 -13.39
N ALA A 40 4.03 4.22 -12.28
CA ALA A 40 4.13 2.83 -11.89
C ALA A 40 3.15 1.97 -12.70
N PRO A 41 3.53 0.74 -13.11
CA PRO A 41 2.58 -0.23 -13.63
C PRO A 41 1.56 -0.63 -12.55
N PRO A 42 0.42 -1.25 -12.92
CA PRO A 42 -0.70 -1.52 -12.01
C PRO A 42 -0.31 -2.14 -10.66
N CYS A 43 0.63 -3.07 -10.68
CA CYS A 43 1.08 -3.84 -9.51
C CYS A 43 2.29 -3.26 -8.78
N GLN A 44 2.58 -1.98 -8.99
CA GLN A 44 3.64 -1.29 -8.28
C GLN A 44 3.17 0.08 -7.82
N THR A 45 3.77 0.55 -6.74
CA THR A 45 3.51 1.90 -6.24
C THR A 45 4.82 2.58 -5.87
N CYS A 46 5.11 3.71 -6.52
CA CYS A 46 6.34 4.46 -6.31
C CYS A 46 6.09 5.66 -5.39
N ASN A 47 5.93 5.41 -4.09
CA ASN A 47 5.53 6.45 -3.13
C ASN A 47 6.64 6.86 -2.17
N ARG A 48 7.71 6.07 -2.07
CA ARG A 48 8.83 6.35 -1.19
C ARG A 48 9.96 6.96 -2.00
N CYS A 49 10.62 7.97 -1.43
CA CYS A 49 11.88 8.47 -1.94
C CYS A 49 12.99 8.03 -0.99
N ASP A 50 14.03 7.40 -1.54
CA ASP A 50 15.21 6.97 -0.79
C ASP A 50 16.47 7.43 -1.53
N HIS A 51 17.33 8.20 -0.85
CA HIS A 51 18.58 8.74 -1.40
C HIS A 51 18.45 9.43 -2.78
N GLY A 52 17.31 10.08 -3.07
CA GLY A 52 17.08 10.75 -4.35
C GLY A 52 16.57 9.83 -5.46
N HIS A 53 16.20 8.60 -5.12
CA HIS A 53 15.60 7.64 -6.03
C HIS A 53 14.18 7.30 -5.56
N TRP A 54 13.25 7.25 -6.51
CA TRP A 54 11.91 6.72 -6.24
C TRP A 54 11.99 5.23 -6.02
N VAL A 55 11.52 4.77 -4.87
CA VAL A 55 11.38 3.36 -4.56
C VAL A 55 9.96 2.93 -4.84
N CYS A 56 9.86 1.87 -5.65
CA CYS A 56 8.62 1.27 -6.07
C CYS A 56 8.47 -0.07 -5.38
N ASP A 57 7.44 -0.19 -4.55
CA ASP A 57 7.12 -1.44 -3.87
C ASP A 57 5.99 -2.16 -4.62
N PRO A 58 5.95 -3.51 -4.61
CA PRO A 58 4.84 -4.24 -5.16
C PRO A 58 3.55 -3.92 -4.40
N VAL A 59 2.42 -3.88 -5.11
CA VAL A 59 1.10 -3.79 -4.48
C VAL A 59 0.76 -5.18 -3.93
N GLU A 60 0.60 -5.29 -2.62
CA GLU A 60 0.08 -6.50 -1.99
C GLU A 60 -1.44 -6.53 -2.16
N CYS A 61 -1.94 -7.61 -2.76
CA CYS A 61 -3.37 -7.86 -2.83
C CYS A 61 -3.81 -8.62 -1.59
N GLN A 62 -4.99 -8.27 -1.08
CA GLN A 62 -5.67 -9.10 -0.10
C GLN A 62 -6.00 -10.43 -0.79
N ASN A 63 -5.33 -11.50 -0.38
CA ASN A 63 -5.40 -12.83 -1.00
C ASN A 63 -6.68 -13.56 -0.58
N ASP A 64 -7.84 -12.95 -0.84
CA ASP A 64 -9.12 -13.63 -0.64
C ASP A 64 -9.21 -14.76 -1.68
N GLN A 65 -9.26 -16.00 -1.22
CA GLN A 65 -9.40 -17.17 -2.10
C GLN A 65 -10.82 -17.18 -2.69
N CYS A 66 -10.98 -16.71 -3.93
CA CYS A 66 -12.25 -16.72 -4.63
C CYS A 66 -12.10 -17.20 -6.06
N VAL A 67 -13.03 -18.04 -6.52
CA VAL A 67 -13.01 -18.62 -7.87
C VAL A 67 -13.67 -17.72 -8.93
N ASP A 68 -14.35 -16.67 -8.48
CA ASP A 68 -15.12 -15.73 -9.29
C ASP A 68 -14.52 -14.31 -9.27
N GLY A 69 -13.23 -14.22 -8.92
CA GLY A 69 -12.48 -12.98 -8.93
C GLY A 69 -12.38 -12.38 -10.32
N TYR A 70 -12.56 -11.07 -10.41
CA TYR A 70 -12.40 -10.32 -11.66
C TYR A 70 -11.69 -8.99 -11.45
N PHE A 71 -11.10 -8.45 -12.50
CA PHE A 71 -10.54 -7.09 -12.48
C PHE A 71 -11.65 -6.09 -12.79
N THR A 72 -11.94 -5.18 -11.85
CA THR A 72 -13.00 -4.17 -12.04
C THR A 72 -12.67 -3.18 -13.16
N GLU A 73 -11.38 -2.97 -13.44
CA GLU A 73 -10.89 -2.00 -14.41
C GLU A 73 -9.70 -2.58 -15.18
N THR A 74 -9.54 -2.17 -16.44
CA THR A 74 -8.31 -2.41 -17.21
C THR A 74 -7.16 -1.72 -16.47
N ASN A 75 -6.06 -2.43 -16.22
CA ASN A 75 -4.87 -1.94 -15.50
C ASN A 75 -5.01 -1.82 -13.97
N LYS A 76 -5.86 -2.63 -13.32
CA LYS A 76 -5.83 -2.80 -11.86
C LYS A 76 -4.96 -4.00 -11.46
N CYS A 77 -4.22 -3.91 -10.36
CA CYS A 77 -3.36 -5.03 -9.91
C CYS A 77 -4.12 -6.19 -9.28
N CYS A 78 -5.11 -5.87 -8.46
CA CYS A 78 -5.80 -6.85 -7.64
C CYS A 78 -7.16 -7.18 -8.21
N MET A 79 -7.48 -8.47 -8.22
CA MET A 79 -8.84 -8.94 -8.48
C MET A 79 -9.76 -8.53 -7.34
N THR A 80 -11.04 -8.40 -7.66
CA THR A 80 -12.12 -8.19 -6.70
C THR A 80 -12.93 -9.47 -6.61
N CYS A 81 -13.15 -9.96 -5.40
CA CYS A 81 -14.02 -11.11 -5.13
C CYS A 81 -15.44 -10.59 -4.85
N PRO A 82 -16.38 -10.64 -5.83
CA PRO A 82 -17.71 -10.04 -5.66
C PRO A 82 -18.50 -10.67 -4.52
N ASN A 83 -18.27 -11.96 -4.26
CA ASN A 83 -18.95 -12.72 -3.22
C ASN A 83 -18.05 -13.01 -2.00
N GLY A 84 -16.93 -12.30 -1.89
CA GLY A 84 -15.87 -12.62 -0.92
C GLY A 84 -15.23 -13.97 -1.19
N GLU A 85 -14.57 -14.53 -0.18
CA GLU A 85 -13.98 -15.87 -0.23
C GLU A 85 -15.01 -16.95 -0.56
N ASN A 86 -14.70 -17.82 -1.52
CA ASN A 86 -15.63 -18.86 -1.99
C ASN A 86 -14.96 -20.04 -2.70
N CYS A 87 -15.74 -21.10 -2.88
CA CYS A 87 -15.36 -22.32 -3.58
C CYS A 87 -16.27 -22.53 -4.79
N LYS A 88 -15.79 -23.25 -5.80
CA LYS A 88 -16.62 -23.77 -6.90
C LYS A 88 -16.87 -25.26 -6.72
N PHE A 89 -18.13 -25.69 -6.83
CA PHE A 89 -18.45 -27.11 -7.01
C PHE A 89 -19.41 -27.27 -8.19
N LEU A 90 -19.02 -28.09 -9.17
CA LEU A 90 -19.64 -28.13 -10.49
C LEU A 90 -19.67 -26.70 -11.09
N ASP A 91 -20.84 -26.06 -11.14
CA ASP A 91 -21.03 -24.67 -11.61
C ASP A 91 -21.69 -23.75 -10.57
N VAL A 92 -21.70 -24.16 -9.31
CA VAL A 92 -22.25 -23.36 -8.19
C VAL A 92 -21.11 -22.74 -7.39
N ILE A 93 -21.22 -21.44 -7.13
CA ILE A 93 -20.35 -20.71 -6.20
C ILE A 93 -20.90 -20.88 -4.79
N ILE A 94 -20.06 -21.37 -3.89
CA ILE A 94 -20.39 -21.60 -2.48
C ILE A 94 -19.56 -20.62 -1.65
N PRO A 95 -20.17 -19.60 -1.02
CA PRO A 95 -19.43 -18.69 -0.16
C PRO A 95 -18.78 -19.42 1.01
N LYS A 96 -17.63 -18.92 1.48
CA LYS A 96 -16.91 -19.46 2.64
C LYS A 96 -17.83 -19.55 3.85
N ASN A 97 -17.73 -20.66 4.57
CA ASN A 97 -18.54 -20.98 5.76
C ASN A 97 -20.05 -20.99 5.49
N LYS A 98 -20.46 -21.20 4.23
CA LYS A 98 -21.86 -21.42 3.84
C LYS A 98 -22.05 -22.81 3.26
N THR A 99 -23.30 -23.22 3.30
CA THR A 99 -23.77 -24.52 2.84
C THR A 99 -24.87 -24.30 1.81
N ILE A 100 -24.79 -24.99 0.67
CA ILE A 100 -25.74 -24.88 -0.44
C ILE A 100 -26.12 -26.28 -0.93
N SER A 101 -27.39 -26.48 -1.29
CA SER A 101 -27.85 -27.70 -1.96
C SER A 101 -27.40 -27.71 -3.42
N VAL A 102 -26.63 -28.72 -3.83
CA VAL A 102 -26.14 -28.88 -5.20
C VAL A 102 -26.34 -30.32 -5.63
N GLY A 103 -27.06 -30.55 -6.73
CA GLY A 103 -27.22 -31.90 -7.30
C GLY A 103 -27.88 -32.94 -6.40
N GLY A 104 -28.70 -32.52 -5.44
CA GLY A 104 -29.36 -33.42 -4.47
C GLY A 104 -28.56 -33.71 -3.20
N GLY A 105 -27.31 -33.24 -3.11
CA GLY A 105 -26.48 -33.26 -1.91
C GLY A 105 -26.35 -31.89 -1.25
N ILE A 106 -25.64 -31.86 -0.13
CA ILE A 106 -25.34 -30.63 0.61
C ILE A 106 -23.84 -30.37 0.51
N CYS A 107 -23.47 -29.22 -0.04
CA CYS A 107 -22.08 -28.82 -0.22
C CYS A 107 -21.73 -27.62 0.67
N ALA A 108 -20.54 -27.61 1.25
CA ALA A 108 -20.01 -26.51 2.04
C ALA A 108 -18.62 -26.08 1.55
N CYS A 109 -18.33 -24.79 1.64
CA CYS A 109 -17.00 -24.22 1.37
C CYS A 109 -16.30 -23.92 2.68
N MET A 110 -15.18 -24.60 2.94
CA MET A 110 -14.45 -24.53 4.21
C MET A 110 -12.94 -24.55 3.98
N GLU A 111 -12.18 -24.11 4.96
CA GLU A 111 -10.71 -24.18 4.92
C GLU A 111 -10.25 -25.65 4.93
N SER A 112 -9.18 -25.90 4.16
CA SER A 112 -8.49 -27.17 4.07
C SER A 112 -7.81 -27.49 5.40
N GLU A 113 -7.82 -28.77 5.77
CA GLU A 113 -7.22 -29.27 7.00
C GLU A 113 -5.67 -29.36 6.92
N ASP A 114 -5.09 -29.11 5.76
CA ASP A 114 -3.64 -29.11 5.52
C ASP A 114 -2.89 -27.90 6.11
N GLY A 115 -3.61 -26.93 6.70
CA GLY A 115 -3.04 -25.72 7.29
C GLY A 115 -2.58 -24.68 6.27
N THR A 116 -2.89 -24.86 4.98
CA THR A 116 -2.56 -23.87 3.93
C THR A 116 -3.50 -22.67 3.92
N GLY A 117 -4.66 -22.77 4.59
CA GLY A 117 -5.74 -21.79 4.49
C GLY A 117 -6.49 -21.83 3.15
N ALA A 118 -6.20 -22.81 2.27
CA ALA A 118 -6.92 -22.98 1.02
C ALA A 118 -8.38 -23.36 1.26
N LEU A 119 -9.30 -22.86 0.43
CA LEU A 119 -10.72 -23.19 0.52
C LEU A 119 -11.07 -24.36 -0.38
N VAL A 120 -11.82 -25.32 0.17
CA VAL A 120 -12.25 -26.53 -0.54
C VAL A 120 -13.75 -26.73 -0.40
N ALA A 121 -14.39 -27.11 -1.50
CA ALA A 121 -15.78 -27.54 -1.49
C ALA A 121 -15.85 -29.01 -1.04
N LYS A 122 -16.59 -29.29 0.03
CA LYS A 122 -16.91 -30.65 0.49
C LYS A 122 -18.41 -30.89 0.37
N CYS A 123 -18.80 -31.99 -0.25
CA CYS A 123 -20.21 -32.35 -0.46
C CYS A 123 -20.52 -33.70 0.18
N ILE A 124 -21.70 -33.80 0.79
CA ILE A 124 -22.28 -35.02 1.37
C ILE A 124 -23.60 -35.40 0.71
#